data_AF-A0A6L7CJN8-F1
#
_entry.id   AF-A0A6L7CJN8-F1
#
_cell.length_a   1.000
_cell.length_b   1.000
_cell.length_c   1.000
_cell.angle_alpha   90.00
_cell.angle_beta   90.00
_cell.angle_gamma   90.00
#
_symmetry.space_group_name_H-M   'P 1'
#
loop_
_entity.id
_entity.type
_entity.pdbx_description
1 polymer ?
#
loop_
_entity_poly.entity_id
_entity_poly.type
_entity_poly.pdbx_seq_one_letter_code
_entity_poly.pdbx_strand_id
1 'polypeptide(L)' 'MTPAFASWNEFFAMGGYAFFVWLAVVMTVIPLVVLVVHSVM' A
#
# COMPACT_ATOMS: atom_id res chain seq x y z
N MET A 1 4.76 23.49 -0.68
CA MET A 1 4.07 22.22 -0.97
C MET A 1 3.28 21.84 0.26
N THR A 2 1.97 21.67 0.14
CA THR A 2 1.10 21.21 1.23
C THR A 2 0.98 19.70 1.17
N PRO A 3 1.25 18.95 2.26
CA PRO A 3 1.11 17.51 2.28
C PRO A 3 -0.35 17.09 2.16
N ALA A 4 -0.61 15.94 1.54
CA ALA A 4 -1.96 15.42 1.33
C ALA A 4 -2.63 14.94 2.63
N PHE A 5 -1.84 14.60 3.65
CA PHE A 5 -2.31 14.20 4.98
C PHE A 5 -1.51 14.96 6.04
N ALA A 6 -2.17 15.40 7.12
CA ALA A 6 -1.52 16.13 8.20
C ALA A 6 -0.87 15.20 9.24
N SER A 7 -1.26 13.92 9.26
CA SER A 7 -0.67 12.91 10.15
C SER A 7 -0.71 11.49 9.57
N TRP A 8 0.09 10.60 10.15
CA TRP A 8 0.03 9.17 9.85
C TRP A 8 -1.32 8.55 10.19
N ASN A 9 -1.97 9.02 11.26
CA ASN A 9 -3.30 8.53 11.62
C ASN A 9 -4.32 8.82 10.51
N GLU A 10 -4.32 10.03 9.94
CA GLU A 10 -5.18 10.38 8.81
C GLU A 10 -4.87 9.58 7.55
N PHE A 11 -3.59 9.27 7.32
CA PHE A 11 -3.17 8.42 6.22
C PHE A 11 -3.70 6.99 6.36
N PHE A 12 -3.76 6.41 7.56
CA PHE A 12 -4.37 5.09 7.72
C PHE A 12 -5.90 5.16 7.77
N ALA A 13 -6.47 6.25 8.29
CA ALA A 13 -7.89 6.49 8.44
C ALA A 13 -8.54 7.24 7.26
N MET A 14 -8.20 6.88 6.00
CA MET A 14 -8.77 7.52 4.80
C MET A 14 -10.26 7.16 4.53
N GLY A 15 -10.92 6.47 5.46
CA GLY A 15 -12.29 6.00 5.32
C GLY A 15 -12.46 5.04 4.14
N GLY A 16 -13.44 5.32 3.26
CA GLY A 16 -13.74 4.48 2.10
C GLY A 16 -12.59 4.34 1.09
N TYR A 17 -11.66 5.28 1.04
CA TYR A 17 -10.49 5.22 0.15
C TYR A 17 -9.40 4.28 0.66
N ALA A 18 -9.31 4.06 1.96
CA ALA A 18 -8.27 3.23 2.56
C ALA A 18 -8.35 1.80 2.00
N PHE A 19 -9.56 1.25 1.85
CA PHE A 19 -9.75 -0.10 1.31
C PHE A 19 -9.10 -0.27 -0.07
N PHE A 20 -9.41 0.62 -1.02
CA PHE A 20 -8.90 0.52 -2.39
C PHE A 20 -7.38 0.74 -2.46
N VAL A 21 -6.86 1.69 -1.68
CA VAL A 21 -5.42 1.97 -1.61
C VAL A 21 -4.67 0.75 -1.08
N TRP A 22 -5.09 0.20 0.06
CA TRP A 22 -4.41 -0.95 0.67
C TRP A 22 -4.59 -2.23 -0.14
N LEU A 23 -5.75 -2.41 -0.80
CA LEU A 23 -5.93 -3.50 -1.75
C LEU A 23 -4.92 -3.41 -2.90
N ALA A 24 -4.75 -2.23 -3.51
CA ALA A 24 -3.78 -2.02 -4.57
C ALA A 24 -2.34 -2.27 -4.09
N VAL A 25 -1.99 -1.80 -2.90
CA VAL A 25 -0.68 -2.06 -2.26
C VAL A 25 -0.44 -3.56 -2.13
N VAL A 26 -1.39 -4.31 -1.57
CA VAL A 26 -1.28 -5.76 -1.38
C VAL A 26 -1.16 -6.48 -2.74
N MET A 27 -2.00 -6.12 -3.70
CA MET A 27 -1.98 -6.69 -5.06
C MET A 27 -0.71 -6.33 -5.85
N THR A 28 0.09 -5.38 -5.39
CA THR A 28 1.39 -5.04 -5.98
C THR A 28 2.53 -5.74 -5.25
N VAL A 29 2.57 -5.61 -3.91
CA VAL A 29 3.68 -6.11 -3.09
C VAL A 29 3.71 -7.63 -3.04
N ILE A 30 2.56 -8.31 -2.94
CA ILE A 30 2.52 -9.78 -2.89
C ILE A 30 3.12 -10.40 -4.16
N PRO A 31 2.66 -10.06 -5.39
CA PRO A 31 3.27 -10.63 -6.59
C PRO A 31 4.76 -10.29 -6.72
N LEU A 32 5.19 -9.08 -6.35
CA LEU A 32 6.60 -8.72 -6.38
C LEU A 32 7.44 -9.58 -5.43
N VAL A 33 6.96 -9.80 -4.20
CA VAL A 33 7.64 -10.69 -3.24
C VAL A 33 7.70 -12.12 -3.79
N VAL A 34 6.60 -12.63 -4.36
CA VAL A 34 6.56 -13.95 -5.00
C VAL A 34 7.59 -14.04 -6.12
N LEU A 35 7.69 -13.03 -6.98
CA LEU A 35 8.67 -12.99 -8.08
C LEU A 35 10.10 -12.97 -7.56
N VAL A 36 10.39 -12.19 -6.51
CA VAL A 36 11.71 -12.15 -5.88
C VAL A 36 12.07 -13.52 -5.32
N VAL A 37 11.18 -14.12 -4.53
CA VAL A 37 11.38 -15.47 -3.95
C VAL A 37 11.59 -16.50 -5.06
N HIS A 38 10.76 -16.50 -6.09
CA HIS A 38 10.90 -17.39 -7.24
C HIS A 38 12.22 -17.20 -8.00
N SER A 39 12.79 -16.00 -7.99
CA SER A 39 14.03 -15.70 -8.71
C SER A 39 15.29 -16.11 -7.95
N VAL A 40 15.20 -16.38 -6.64
CA VAL A 40 16.35 -16.69 -5.77
C VAL A 40 16.31 -18.09 -5.16
N MET A 41 15.21 -18.83 -5.33
CA MET A 41 15.07 -20.23 -4.94
C MET A 41 15.16 -21.15 -6.15
#